data_AF-A0A3C0X1K8-F1
#
_entry.id   AF-A0A3C0X1K8-F1
#
_cell.length_a   1.000
_cell.length_b   1.000
_cell.length_c   1.000
_cell.angle_alpha   90.00
_cell.angle_beta   90.00
_cell.angle_gamma   90.00
#
_symmetry.space_group_name_H-M   'P 1'
#
loop_
_entity.id
_entity.type
_entity.pdbx_description
1 polymer ?
#
loop_
_entity_poly.entity_id
_entity_poly.type
_entity_poly.pdbx_seq_one_letter_code
_entity_poly.pdbx_strand_id
1 'polypeptide(L)'
;QGEDAYITGEPINAGTYDVVICREADNYYNAFEISAVGVVKINKTVFEIKERPTKDDFTFKQTKFCEILLTMNESGYAKLPADRENFDITYGLHYSVTNHSVFGDVKLGTPLKVQPFNYSDWKQTSYKLEVKITNPNYEFLLPDLTGNWSYVPFSGSFGIEKWAPNQGESGGIEQNEFTVENNAFTITTPGQLLYLKQKVYEGNKAYNSPDITYTLGSDLDMYGYYWSSPIGSTSYGRQGFKANFDGAGHTIRGLYAKSADAEGRLALFDGVSGTVKNLMVEDSFFYGENCGGIAVSLWGGTIENCSVDVIMGGEKFSTEYDDNINIGGMAAYMLSDSNIINCTSSGIFFRKLNGKGTAYIGGMVGGAHGAASGSTAEGSISGCINKATLSGEYSGGIIGYLNGVFNIENNKFDQGTPAKEIGTLSAY
;
A
#
# COMPACT_ATOMS: atom_id res chain seq x y z
N GLN A 1 -2.90 23.03 48.52
CA GLN A 1 -1.78 23.06 47.55
C GLN A 1 -1.79 21.73 46.84
N GLY A 2 -1.91 21.73 45.51
CA GLY A 2 -1.96 20.54 44.67
C GLY A 2 -3.28 20.45 43.91
N GLU A 3 -3.28 20.92 42.67
CA GLU A 3 -4.39 20.80 41.72
C GLU A 3 -4.50 19.35 41.21
N ASP A 4 -5.00 18.44 42.05
CA ASP A 4 -5.50 17.15 41.55
C ASP A 4 -7.01 17.29 41.30
N ALA A 5 -7.42 16.90 40.10
CA ALA A 5 -8.75 17.15 39.55
C ALA A 5 -9.85 16.41 40.33
N TYR A 6 -10.35 17.00 41.41
CA TYR A 6 -11.59 16.57 42.04
C TYR A 6 -12.77 16.97 41.16
N ILE A 7 -13.33 16.00 40.42
CA ILE A 7 -14.61 16.20 39.74
C ILE A 7 -15.70 16.13 40.81
N THR A 8 -16.22 17.28 41.23
CA THR A 8 -17.43 17.37 42.06
C THR A 8 -18.66 17.14 41.19
N GLY A 9 -19.40 16.05 41.42
CA GLY A 9 -20.63 15.75 40.67
C GLY A 9 -21.19 14.35 40.96
N GLU A 10 -22.39 14.07 40.44
CA GLU A 10 -22.95 12.72 40.46
C GLU A 10 -22.07 11.78 39.61
N PRO A 11 -21.78 10.55 40.07
CA PRO A 11 -21.03 9.58 39.28
C PRO A 11 -21.82 9.21 38.02
N ILE A 12 -21.23 9.47 36.85
CA ILE A 12 -21.86 9.23 35.55
C ILE A 12 -21.70 7.78 35.04
N ASN A 13 -20.76 7.01 35.60
CA ASN A 13 -20.47 5.62 35.22
C ASN A 13 -20.36 4.72 36.46
N ALA A 14 -20.50 3.40 36.29
CA ALA A 14 -20.17 2.45 37.35
C ALA A 14 -18.64 2.35 37.51
N GLY A 15 -18.14 2.27 38.74
CA GLY A 15 -16.71 2.23 38.97
C GLY A 15 -16.30 2.38 40.43
N THR A 16 -14.99 2.36 40.62
CA THR A 16 -14.35 2.66 41.90
C THR A 16 -13.99 4.13 41.92
N TYR A 17 -14.49 4.85 42.91
CA TYR A 17 -14.29 6.28 43.07
C TYR A 17 -13.61 6.55 44.40
N ASP A 18 -12.62 7.44 44.40
CA ASP A 18 -12.11 8.03 45.63
C ASP A 18 -13.12 9.06 46.11
N VAL A 19 -13.84 8.70 47.17
CA VAL A 19 -14.85 9.53 47.81
C VAL A 19 -14.18 10.31 48.92
N VAL A 20 -14.10 11.63 48.73
CA VAL A 20 -13.56 12.54 49.72
C VAL A 20 -14.72 13.21 50.47
N ILE A 21 -14.79 12.96 51.78
CA ILE A 21 -15.73 13.62 52.68
C ILE A 21 -14.97 14.72 53.42
N CYS A 22 -15.27 15.97 53.07
CA CYS A 22 -14.75 17.15 53.76
C CYS A 22 -15.79 17.71 54.71
N ARG A 23 -15.38 18.07 55.92
CA ARG A 23 -16.14 18.97 56.79
C ARG A 23 -15.47 20.33 56.80
N GLU A 24 -16.23 21.38 56.55
CA GLU A 24 -15.73 22.75 56.71
C GLU A 24 -15.30 23.01 58.16
N ALA A 25 -14.30 23.89 58.32
CA ALA A 25 -13.86 24.32 59.65
C ALA A 25 -15.00 25.07 60.34
N ASP A 26 -15.25 24.76 61.61
CA ASP A 26 -16.16 25.53 62.45
C ASP A 26 -15.40 26.14 63.64
N ASN A 27 -16.12 26.86 64.50
CA ASN A 27 -15.51 27.55 65.65
C ASN A 27 -14.99 26.59 66.75
N TYR A 28 -15.19 25.28 66.62
CA TYR A 28 -14.81 24.28 67.60
C TYR A 28 -13.77 23.28 67.10
N TYR A 29 -13.79 22.91 65.80
CA TYR A 29 -12.82 21.97 65.22
C TYR A 29 -12.36 22.42 63.82
N ASN A 30 -11.07 22.19 63.55
CA ASN A 30 -10.44 22.43 62.26
C ASN A 30 -11.13 21.61 61.15
N ALA A 31 -11.05 22.12 59.91
CA ALA A 31 -11.47 21.36 58.73
C ALA A 31 -10.76 20.01 58.70
N PHE A 32 -11.49 18.96 58.32
CA PHE A 32 -10.90 17.65 58.15
C PHE A 32 -11.46 16.97 56.91
N GLU A 33 -10.62 16.13 56.33
CA GLU A 33 -10.88 15.39 55.11
C GLU A 33 -10.67 13.90 55.41
N ILE A 34 -11.63 13.08 54.99
CA ILE A 34 -11.52 11.62 55.00
C ILE A 34 -11.72 11.13 53.58
N SER A 35 -10.73 10.45 53.04
CA SER A 35 -10.82 9.75 51.76
C SER A 35 -11.20 8.29 52.00
N ALA A 36 -12.20 7.80 51.27
CA ALA A 36 -12.60 6.40 51.26
C ALA A 36 -12.82 5.92 49.82
N VAL A 37 -12.63 4.64 49.58
CA VAL A 37 -12.92 4.03 48.27
C VAL A 37 -14.39 3.63 48.23
N GLY A 38 -15.18 4.31 47.41
CA GLY A 38 -16.58 3.98 47.14
C GLY A 38 -16.72 3.16 45.86
N VAL A 39 -17.49 2.06 45.91
CA VAL A 39 -17.89 1.34 44.69
C VAL A 39 -19.29 1.79 44.30
N VAL A 40 -19.39 2.56 43.22
CA VAL A 40 -20.67 2.95 42.65
C VAL A 40 -21.09 1.88 41.65
N LYS A 41 -22.19 1.17 41.97
CA LYS A 41 -22.85 0.25 41.04
C LYS A 41 -24.03 0.97 40.41
N ILE A 42 -23.88 1.36 39.15
CA ILE A 42 -25.02 1.75 38.31
C ILE A 42 -25.45 0.49 37.58
N ASN A 43 -26.68 0.04 37.80
CA ASN A 43 -27.25 -1.05 37.00
C ASN A 43 -27.29 -0.56 35.56
N LYS A 44 -26.62 -1.29 34.66
CA LYS A 44 -26.66 -0.95 33.24
C LYS A 44 -28.10 -1.02 32.75
N THR A 45 -28.53 -0.01 32.02
CA THR A 45 -29.86 -0.05 31.41
C THR A 45 -29.81 -1.04 30.24
N VAL A 46 -30.86 -1.87 30.12
CA VAL A 46 -31.00 -2.80 29.00
C VAL A 46 -31.52 -2.04 27.80
N PHE A 47 -30.82 -2.13 26.68
CA PHE A 47 -31.22 -1.47 25.43
C PHE A 47 -31.57 -2.51 24.35
N GLU A 48 -32.70 -2.30 23.65
CA GLU A 48 -33.17 -3.15 22.55
C GLU A 48 -33.00 -2.45 21.19
N ILE A 49 -32.23 -3.07 20.29
CA ILE A 49 -32.10 -2.64 18.90
C ILE A 49 -33.24 -3.25 18.08
N LYS A 50 -34.21 -2.43 17.67
CA LYS A 50 -35.39 -2.88 16.91
C LYS A 50 -35.09 -3.29 15.47
N GLU A 51 -34.18 -2.57 14.82
CA GLU A 51 -33.74 -2.85 13.45
C GLU A 51 -32.22 -2.89 13.39
N ARG A 52 -31.66 -3.97 12.83
CA ARG A 52 -30.21 -4.17 12.78
C ARG A 52 -29.64 -3.58 11.49
N PRO A 53 -28.45 -2.93 11.54
CA PRO A 53 -27.70 -2.63 10.33
C PRO A 53 -27.43 -3.91 9.51
N THR A 54 -27.49 -3.75 8.20
CA THR A 54 -27.29 -4.79 7.18
C THR A 54 -26.06 -4.46 6.34
N LYS A 55 -25.61 -5.38 5.49
CA LYS A 55 -24.47 -5.15 4.59
C LYS A 55 -24.61 -3.86 3.76
N ASP A 56 -25.82 -3.57 3.27
CA ASP A 56 -26.09 -2.45 2.37
C ASP A 56 -26.04 -1.08 3.07
N ASP A 57 -26.03 -1.10 4.41
CA ASP A 57 -25.84 0.09 5.23
C ASP A 57 -24.37 0.53 5.33
N PHE A 58 -23.45 -0.29 4.82
CA PHE A 58 -22.01 -0.02 4.87
C PHE A 58 -21.40 0.11 3.47
N THR A 59 -20.51 1.08 3.32
CA THR A 59 -19.72 1.29 2.12
C THR A 59 -18.25 1.02 2.40
N PHE A 60 -17.62 0.27 1.49
CA PHE A 60 -16.19 0.02 1.49
C PHE A 60 -15.52 0.97 0.49
N LYS A 61 -14.38 1.54 0.89
CA LYS A 61 -13.46 2.25 -0.01
C LYS A 61 -12.04 1.76 0.24
N GLN A 62 -11.39 1.24 -0.79
CA GLN A 62 -9.94 1.07 -0.75
C GLN A 62 -9.33 2.46 -0.91
N THR A 63 -8.65 2.94 0.14
CA THR A 63 -8.11 4.31 0.15
C THR A 63 -6.68 4.35 -0.31
N LYS A 64 -5.92 3.27 -0.07
CA LYS A 64 -4.54 3.06 -0.52
C LYS A 64 -4.27 1.57 -0.70
N PHE A 65 -3.06 1.23 -1.13
CA PHE A 65 -2.59 -0.14 -1.12
C PHE A 65 -2.64 -0.68 0.29
N CYS A 66 -3.30 -1.83 0.47
CA CYS A 66 -3.47 -2.42 1.78
C CYS A 66 -4.17 -1.50 2.82
N GLU A 67 -4.89 -0.46 2.41
CA GLU A 67 -5.70 0.36 3.32
C GLU A 67 -7.16 0.37 2.89
N ILE A 68 -8.01 -0.09 3.80
CA ILE A 68 -9.45 -0.24 3.59
C ILE A 68 -10.18 0.66 4.58
N LEU A 69 -10.93 1.62 4.06
CA LEU A 69 -11.84 2.45 4.82
C LEU A 69 -13.25 1.86 4.76
N LEU A 70 -13.83 1.61 5.93
CA LEU A 70 -15.25 1.33 6.06
C LEU A 70 -15.99 2.56 6.55
N THR A 71 -17.13 2.85 5.93
CA THR A 71 -18.04 3.91 6.34
C THR A 71 -19.45 3.36 6.41
N MET A 72 -20.24 3.85 7.37
CA MET A 72 -21.68 3.54 7.44
C MET A 72 -22.45 4.72 6.84
N ASN A 73 -23.45 4.42 6.01
CA ASN A 73 -24.28 5.44 5.40
C ASN A 73 -25.34 5.98 6.38
N GLU A 74 -26.05 7.04 5.98
CA GLU A 74 -27.06 7.68 6.82
C GLU A 74 -28.20 6.72 7.23
N SER A 75 -28.61 5.80 6.34
CA SER A 75 -29.65 4.82 6.64
C SER A 75 -29.23 3.80 7.71
N GLY A 76 -27.97 3.34 7.66
CA GLY A 76 -27.38 2.52 8.70
C GLY A 76 -27.27 3.26 10.03
N TYR A 77 -26.80 4.50 9.96
CA TYR A 77 -26.64 5.36 11.13
C TYR A 77 -27.97 5.69 11.82
N ALA A 78 -29.07 5.75 11.07
CA ALA A 78 -30.42 5.96 11.60
C ALA A 78 -30.99 4.73 12.35
N LYS A 79 -30.47 3.52 12.09
CA LYS A 79 -30.87 2.29 12.80
C LYS A 79 -30.22 2.16 14.18
N LEU A 80 -29.22 3.00 14.48
CA LEU A 80 -28.55 3.04 15.77
C LEU A 80 -29.37 3.83 16.82
N PRO A 81 -29.10 3.62 18.12
CA PRO A 81 -29.76 4.34 19.21
C PRO A 81 -29.62 5.86 19.11
N ALA A 82 -30.58 6.61 19.68
CA ALA A 82 -30.59 8.07 19.64
C ALA A 82 -29.41 8.72 20.40
N ASP A 83 -28.84 8.04 21.39
CA ASP A 83 -27.70 8.47 22.21
C ASP A 83 -26.35 7.90 21.72
N ARG A 84 -26.27 7.61 20.41
CA ARG A 84 -25.10 7.05 19.70
C ARG A 84 -23.75 7.73 19.95
N GLU A 85 -23.72 8.97 20.42
CA GLU A 85 -22.47 9.68 20.77
C GLU A 85 -21.71 9.01 21.93
N ASN A 86 -22.40 8.22 22.75
CA ASN A 86 -21.78 7.47 23.87
C ASN A 86 -21.33 6.06 23.49
N PHE A 87 -21.53 5.62 22.24
CA PHE A 87 -21.17 4.28 21.79
C PHE A 87 -19.84 4.29 21.04
N ASP A 88 -18.92 3.40 21.42
CA ASP A 88 -17.76 3.08 20.60
C ASP A 88 -18.18 2.06 19.53
N ILE A 89 -18.08 2.46 18.26
CA ILE A 89 -18.33 1.61 17.10
C ILE A 89 -16.98 1.23 16.50
N THR A 90 -16.64 -0.06 16.61
CA THR A 90 -15.45 -0.63 15.98
C THR A 90 -15.87 -1.65 14.94
N TYR A 91 -15.01 -1.85 13.95
CA TYR A 91 -15.15 -2.87 12.95
C TYR A 91 -13.85 -3.63 12.79
N GLY A 92 -13.98 -4.93 12.57
CA GLY A 92 -12.88 -5.83 12.26
C GLY A 92 -13.14 -6.50 10.93
N LEU A 93 -12.14 -6.52 10.05
CA LEU A 93 -12.20 -7.35 8.86
C LEU A 93 -11.74 -8.77 9.25
N HIS A 94 -12.48 -9.79 8.82
CA HIS A 94 -12.16 -11.19 9.02
C HIS A 94 -12.04 -11.84 7.65
N TYR A 95 -10.93 -12.53 7.38
CA TYR A 95 -10.75 -13.26 6.13
C TYR A 95 -11.28 -14.69 6.29
N SER A 96 -12.07 -15.15 5.32
CA SER A 96 -12.62 -16.50 5.32
C SER A 96 -12.05 -17.31 4.17
N VAL A 97 -11.17 -18.26 4.46
CA VAL A 97 -11.14 -19.51 3.68
C VAL A 97 -10.85 -20.74 4.53
N THR A 98 -10.04 -20.66 5.60
CA THR A 98 -9.86 -21.72 6.61
C THR A 98 -8.87 -21.37 7.74
N ASN A 99 -8.22 -20.19 7.73
CA ASN A 99 -7.32 -19.74 8.80
C ASN A 99 -7.67 -18.32 9.24
N HIS A 100 -7.85 -18.14 10.55
CA HIS A 100 -8.21 -16.87 11.17
C HIS A 100 -6.97 -15.98 11.33
N SER A 101 -6.80 -15.01 10.44
CA SER A 101 -6.08 -13.78 10.78
C SER A 101 -7.14 -12.71 11.02
N VAL A 102 -7.39 -12.41 12.28
CA VAL A 102 -8.28 -11.31 12.69
C VAL A 102 -7.49 -10.03 12.52
N PHE A 103 -7.97 -9.10 11.70
CA PHE A 103 -7.45 -7.73 11.76
C PHE A 103 -7.90 -7.09 13.06
N GLY A 104 -7.03 -6.33 13.72
CA GLY A 104 -7.38 -5.64 14.95
C GLY A 104 -8.65 -4.79 14.79
N ASP A 105 -9.41 -4.63 15.87
CA ASP A 105 -10.60 -3.77 15.88
C ASP A 105 -10.19 -2.33 15.55
N VAL A 106 -10.79 -1.73 14.51
CA VAL A 106 -10.53 -0.35 14.08
C VAL A 106 -11.81 0.47 14.21
N LYS A 107 -11.71 1.74 14.61
CA LYS A 107 -12.86 2.64 14.71
C LYS A 107 -13.46 2.89 13.32
N LEU A 108 -14.79 2.86 13.22
CA LEU A 108 -15.50 3.21 11.99
C LEU A 108 -15.02 4.56 11.45
N GLY A 109 -14.78 4.64 10.13
CA GLY A 109 -14.25 5.84 9.50
C GLY A 109 -12.72 6.02 9.62
N THR A 110 -12.00 5.10 10.27
CA THR A 110 -10.53 5.07 10.27
C THR A 110 -10.04 4.02 9.28
N PRO A 111 -9.07 4.29 8.37
CA PRO A 111 -8.54 3.27 7.47
C PRO A 111 -7.92 2.10 8.25
N LEU A 112 -8.37 0.88 7.94
CA LEU A 112 -7.75 -0.36 8.40
C LEU A 112 -6.58 -0.70 7.49
N LYS A 113 -5.38 -0.79 8.07
CA LYS A 113 -4.18 -1.28 7.38
C LYS A 113 -4.16 -2.80 7.39
N VAL A 114 -4.34 -3.43 6.23
CA VAL A 114 -4.22 -4.87 6.07
C VAL A 114 -2.78 -5.21 5.68
N GLN A 115 -2.05 -5.85 6.60
CA GLN A 115 -0.66 -6.26 6.34
C GLN A 115 -0.58 -7.11 5.06
N PRO A 116 0.44 -6.93 4.20
CA PRO A 116 0.63 -7.70 2.99
C PRO A 116 1.09 -9.13 3.33
N PHE A 117 0.18 -9.97 3.83
CA PHE A 117 0.38 -11.41 3.81
C PHE A 117 -0.14 -11.97 2.48
N ASN A 118 0.73 -12.74 1.82
CA ASN A 118 0.51 -13.57 0.64
C ASN A 118 -0.80 -13.27 -0.12
N TYR A 119 -0.75 -12.31 -1.06
CA TYR A 119 -1.83 -12.07 -2.01
C TYR A 119 -2.18 -13.32 -2.85
N SER A 120 -1.35 -14.37 -2.86
CA SER A 120 -1.72 -15.68 -3.40
C SER A 120 -2.99 -16.23 -2.73
N ASP A 121 -3.21 -15.90 -1.46
CA ASP A 121 -4.40 -16.29 -0.70
C ASP A 121 -5.58 -15.37 -1.04
N TRP A 122 -5.31 -14.11 -1.42
CA TRP A 122 -6.32 -13.16 -1.88
C TRP A 122 -7.02 -13.62 -3.17
N LYS A 123 -6.37 -14.50 -3.93
CA LYS A 123 -6.89 -15.01 -5.21
C LYS A 123 -8.22 -15.80 -5.07
N GLN A 124 -8.64 -16.15 -3.85
CA GLN A 124 -9.87 -16.93 -3.61
C GLN A 124 -10.63 -16.53 -2.32
N THR A 125 -10.27 -15.42 -1.67
CA THR A 125 -10.85 -15.03 -0.37
C THR A 125 -12.07 -14.14 -0.52
N SER A 126 -13.14 -14.47 0.18
CA SER A 126 -14.16 -13.51 0.59
C SER A 126 -13.83 -12.94 1.96
N TYR A 127 -14.25 -11.70 2.20
CA TYR A 127 -14.06 -11.03 3.47
C TYR A 127 -15.38 -11.02 4.24
N LYS A 128 -15.32 -11.34 5.52
CA LYS A 128 -16.40 -11.15 6.45
C LYS A 128 -16.07 -9.93 7.28
N LEU A 129 -16.96 -8.95 7.27
CA LEU A 129 -16.86 -7.79 8.12
C LEU A 129 -17.62 -8.07 9.40
N GLU A 130 -16.96 -7.88 10.54
CA GLU A 130 -17.60 -7.90 11.84
C GLU A 130 -17.66 -6.47 12.39
N VAL A 131 -18.86 -6.04 12.79
CA VAL A 131 -19.08 -4.74 13.44
C VAL A 131 -19.42 -5.00 14.88
N LYS A 132 -18.66 -4.36 15.78
CA LYS A 132 -18.86 -4.40 17.21
C LYS A 132 -19.34 -3.02 17.68
N ILE A 133 -20.45 -3.02 18.40
CA ILE A 133 -20.96 -1.82 19.06
C ILE A 133 -20.86 -2.05 20.56
N THR A 134 -20.05 -1.22 21.20
CA THR A 134 -19.81 -1.30 22.64
C THR A 134 -20.18 0.01 23.31
N ASN A 135 -20.83 -0.08 24.46
CA ASN A 135 -21.01 1.06 25.34
C ASN A 135 -20.76 0.59 26.78
N PRO A 136 -19.89 1.26 27.54
CA PRO A 136 -19.59 0.87 28.92
C PRO A 136 -20.82 0.96 29.84
N ASN A 137 -21.83 1.78 29.50
CA ASN A 137 -22.97 2.11 30.36
C ASN A 137 -24.25 1.30 30.06
N TYR A 138 -24.30 0.54 28.96
CA TYR A 138 -25.44 -0.29 28.58
C TYR A 138 -25.09 -1.77 28.50
N GLU A 139 -26.10 -2.62 28.65
CA GLU A 139 -26.04 -4.04 28.28
C GLU A 139 -26.98 -4.29 27.10
N PHE A 140 -26.50 -5.01 26.08
CA PHE A 140 -27.37 -5.48 25.01
C PHE A 140 -27.89 -6.86 25.37
N LEU A 141 -29.20 -7.02 25.35
CA LEU A 141 -29.86 -8.31 25.51
C LEU A 141 -30.15 -8.87 24.12
N LEU A 142 -29.47 -9.95 23.73
CA LEU A 142 -29.68 -10.61 22.44
C LEU A 142 -30.13 -12.06 22.65
N PRO A 143 -31.07 -12.56 21.82
CA PRO A 143 -31.38 -13.98 21.79
C PRO A 143 -30.20 -14.71 21.13
N ASP A 144 -29.69 -15.74 21.79
CA ASP A 144 -28.73 -16.66 21.22
C ASP A 144 -29.37 -17.54 20.14
N LEU A 145 -28.57 -18.38 19.48
CA LEU A 145 -29.03 -19.29 18.41
C LEU A 145 -30.04 -20.35 18.90
N THR A 146 -30.28 -20.44 20.21
CA THR A 146 -31.25 -21.34 20.84
C THR A 146 -32.49 -20.60 21.37
N GLY A 147 -32.55 -19.27 21.19
CA GLY A 147 -33.66 -18.43 21.63
C GLY A 147 -33.57 -17.96 23.08
N ASN A 148 -32.46 -18.21 23.78
CA ASN A 148 -32.23 -17.72 25.14
C ASN A 148 -31.58 -16.33 25.11
N TRP A 149 -32.07 -15.44 25.96
CA TRP A 149 -31.58 -14.06 26.02
C TRP A 149 -30.33 -13.96 26.89
N SER A 150 -29.23 -13.47 26.31
CA SER A 150 -27.94 -13.28 27.00
C SER A 150 -27.42 -11.86 26.82
N TYR A 151 -26.69 -11.38 27.83
CA TYR A 151 -26.02 -10.08 27.80
C TYR A 151 -24.70 -10.18 27.03
N VAL A 152 -24.59 -9.50 25.90
CA VAL A 152 -23.40 -9.54 25.03
C VAL A 152 -23.16 -8.18 24.35
N PRO A 153 -21.93 -7.80 23.99
CA PRO A 153 -21.73 -6.72 23.04
C PRO A 153 -22.40 -7.08 21.70
N PHE A 154 -23.05 -6.11 21.04
CA PHE A 154 -23.61 -6.37 19.71
C PHE A 154 -22.47 -6.67 18.74
N SER A 155 -22.40 -7.92 18.27
CA SER A 155 -21.53 -8.34 17.17
C SER A 155 -22.38 -8.72 15.95
N GLY A 156 -22.35 -7.85 14.94
CA GLY A 156 -22.95 -8.11 13.63
C GLY A 156 -21.87 -8.65 12.70
N SER A 157 -22.11 -9.81 12.09
CA SER A 157 -21.11 -10.52 11.29
C SER A 157 -21.69 -10.70 9.88
N PHE A 158 -21.22 -9.96 8.88
CA PHE A 158 -21.75 -9.99 7.51
C PHE A 158 -20.66 -10.21 6.47
N GLY A 159 -20.97 -11.00 5.44
CA GLY A 159 -20.04 -11.26 4.33
C GLY A 159 -20.06 -10.11 3.32
N ILE A 160 -18.93 -9.43 3.14
CA ILE A 160 -18.68 -8.61 1.96
C ILE A 160 -17.79 -9.43 1.02
N GLU A 161 -18.43 -10.12 0.08
CA GLU A 161 -17.73 -10.76 -1.01
C GLU A 161 -17.22 -9.70 -1.99
N LYS A 162 -16.01 -9.21 -1.75
CA LYS A 162 -15.22 -8.53 -2.77
C LYS A 162 -14.07 -9.45 -3.12
N TRP A 163 -14.16 -10.05 -4.30
CA TRP A 163 -13.08 -10.87 -4.85
C TRP A 163 -11.88 -9.96 -5.08
N ALA A 164 -10.67 -10.41 -4.70
CA ALA A 164 -9.48 -9.80 -5.27
C ALA A 164 -9.59 -9.89 -6.80
N PRO A 165 -9.07 -8.91 -7.54
CA PRO A 165 -9.14 -8.91 -9.00
C PRO A 165 -8.47 -10.17 -9.52
N ASN A 166 -9.28 -11.19 -9.83
CA ASN A 166 -8.82 -12.48 -10.30
C ASN A 166 -9.25 -12.68 -11.74
N GLN A 167 -8.25 -13.08 -12.51
CA GLN A 167 -8.34 -14.01 -13.62
C GLN A 167 -9.17 -13.48 -14.80
N GLY A 168 -8.50 -12.66 -15.60
CA GLY A 168 -8.91 -12.34 -16.95
C GLY A 168 -8.34 -10.99 -17.36
N GLU A 169 -7.30 -10.99 -18.19
CA GLU A 169 -6.95 -9.82 -19.02
C GLU A 169 -8.06 -9.49 -20.06
N SER A 170 -9.21 -10.17 -19.98
CA SER A 170 -10.28 -10.14 -20.95
C SER A 170 -11.62 -10.02 -20.22
N GLY A 171 -12.05 -8.81 -19.90
CA GLY A 171 -13.36 -8.63 -19.28
C GLY A 171 -13.73 -7.17 -19.08
N GLY A 172 -13.63 -6.38 -20.14
CA GLY A 172 -14.03 -4.97 -20.10
C GLY A 172 -12.85 -4.01 -20.09
N ILE A 173 -11.90 -4.17 -21.02
CA ILE A 173 -11.13 -3.00 -21.44
C ILE A 173 -12.17 -2.09 -22.10
N GLU A 174 -12.58 -1.03 -21.40
CA GLU A 174 -13.19 0.10 -22.08
C GLU A 174 -12.18 0.54 -23.15
N GLN A 175 -12.43 0.14 -24.39
CA GLN A 175 -11.68 0.57 -25.57
C GLN A 175 -12.06 2.02 -25.84
N ASN A 176 -11.84 2.90 -24.87
CA ASN A 176 -12.09 4.32 -25.04
C ASN A 176 -10.96 4.83 -25.91
N GLU A 177 -11.31 5.17 -27.15
CA GLU A 177 -10.43 5.73 -28.18
C GLU A 177 -9.47 6.73 -27.54
N PHE A 178 -8.17 6.56 -27.80
CA PHE A 178 -7.22 7.59 -27.46
C PHE A 178 -7.63 8.88 -28.19
N THR A 179 -7.54 10.02 -27.53
CA THR A 179 -7.46 11.27 -28.29
C THR A 179 -6.09 11.29 -28.96
N VAL A 180 -6.08 11.24 -30.29
CA VAL A 180 -4.86 11.19 -31.10
C VAL A 180 -4.72 12.47 -31.90
N GLU A 181 -3.65 13.23 -31.62
CA GLU A 181 -3.22 14.35 -32.45
C GLU A 181 -1.72 14.22 -32.69
N ASN A 182 -1.28 14.10 -33.96
CA ASN A 182 0.14 14.11 -34.33
C ASN A 182 1.04 13.12 -33.54
N ASN A 183 0.67 11.84 -33.43
CA ASN A 183 1.38 10.81 -32.64
C ASN A 183 1.48 11.09 -31.13
N ALA A 184 0.69 12.03 -30.61
CA ALA A 184 0.47 12.23 -29.18
C ALA A 184 -0.83 11.57 -28.74
N PHE A 185 -0.75 10.77 -27.68
CA PHE A 185 -1.86 10.00 -27.11
C PHE A 185 -2.10 10.47 -25.68
N THR A 186 -3.35 10.81 -25.34
CA THR A 186 -3.70 11.15 -23.95
C THR A 186 -4.33 9.94 -23.24
N ILE A 187 -3.84 9.62 -22.04
CA ILE A 187 -4.36 8.57 -21.17
C ILE A 187 -5.06 9.22 -19.98
N THR A 188 -6.35 8.97 -19.84
CA THR A 188 -7.23 9.52 -18.79
C THR A 188 -7.92 8.44 -17.97
N THR A 189 -7.80 7.17 -18.36
CA THR A 189 -8.42 6.06 -17.62
C THR A 189 -7.46 4.88 -17.46
N PRO A 190 -7.61 4.08 -16.39
CA PRO A 190 -6.90 2.81 -16.24
C PRO A 190 -7.06 1.87 -17.44
N GLY A 191 -8.26 1.86 -18.05
CA GLY A 191 -8.54 1.07 -19.25
C GLY A 191 -7.67 1.45 -20.44
N GLN A 192 -7.40 2.73 -20.65
CA GLN A 192 -6.50 3.21 -21.71
C GLN A 192 -5.04 2.80 -21.47
N LEU A 193 -4.58 2.79 -20.21
CA LEU A 193 -3.23 2.29 -19.86
C LEU A 193 -3.12 0.78 -20.12
N LEU A 194 -4.15 0.00 -19.78
CA LEU A 194 -4.19 -1.44 -20.07
C LEU A 194 -4.26 -1.72 -21.58
N TYR A 195 -4.99 -0.89 -22.32
CA TYR A 195 -5.04 -0.99 -23.77
C TYR A 195 -3.67 -0.69 -24.41
N LEU A 196 -2.95 0.33 -23.92
CA LEU A 196 -1.55 0.56 -24.29
C LEU A 196 -0.70 -0.68 -24.02
N LYS A 197 -0.77 -1.22 -22.78
CA LYS A 197 -0.05 -2.44 -22.39
C LYS A 197 -0.30 -3.57 -23.39
N GLN A 198 -1.56 -3.82 -23.74
CA GLN A 198 -1.94 -4.84 -24.71
C GLN A 198 -1.37 -4.56 -26.11
N LYS A 199 -1.48 -3.33 -26.62
CA LYS A 199 -0.97 -2.99 -27.97
C LYS A 199 0.54 -3.12 -28.07
N VAL A 200 1.26 -2.75 -27.01
CA VAL A 200 2.71 -2.96 -26.92
C VAL A 200 3.03 -4.46 -26.87
N TYR A 201 2.28 -5.24 -26.08
CA TYR A 201 2.42 -6.70 -26.01
C TYR A 201 2.22 -7.37 -27.38
N GLU A 202 1.24 -6.91 -28.16
CA GLU A 202 0.95 -7.36 -29.53
C GLU A 202 2.04 -6.94 -30.55
N GLY A 203 3.06 -6.17 -30.15
CA GLY A 203 4.12 -5.69 -31.02
C GLY A 203 3.66 -4.60 -32.00
N ASN A 204 2.57 -3.90 -31.69
CA ASN A 204 2.02 -2.90 -32.60
C ASN A 204 2.86 -1.62 -32.59
N LYS A 205 3.63 -1.42 -33.67
CA LYS A 205 4.52 -0.26 -33.84
C LYS A 205 3.79 1.09 -33.84
N ALA A 206 2.51 1.12 -34.18
CA ALA A 206 1.69 2.34 -34.12
C ALA A 206 1.45 2.82 -32.67
N TYR A 207 1.81 2.01 -31.67
CA TYR A 207 1.73 2.32 -30.25
C TYR A 207 3.08 2.28 -29.54
N ASN A 208 4.17 1.85 -30.21
CA ASN A 208 5.47 1.66 -29.58
C ASN A 208 6.63 2.02 -30.53
N SER A 209 6.82 3.32 -30.73
CA SER A 209 7.86 3.90 -31.60
C SER A 209 8.46 5.15 -30.94
N PRO A 210 9.74 5.49 -31.16
CA PRO A 210 10.38 6.67 -30.55
C PRO A 210 9.67 8.01 -30.82
N ASP A 211 8.95 8.12 -31.95
CA ASP A 211 8.23 9.34 -32.33
C ASP A 211 6.86 9.49 -31.63
N ILE A 212 6.45 8.50 -30.84
CA ILE A 212 5.17 8.50 -30.12
C ILE A 212 5.37 9.07 -28.72
N THR A 213 4.42 9.90 -28.28
CA THR A 213 4.35 10.40 -26.91
C THR A 213 3.00 10.08 -26.29
N TYR A 214 3.01 9.45 -25.11
CA TYR A 214 1.86 9.32 -24.24
C TYR A 214 1.91 10.39 -23.16
N THR A 215 0.78 11.04 -22.90
CA THR A 215 0.64 12.01 -21.82
C THR A 215 -0.52 11.60 -20.92
N LEU A 216 -0.31 11.57 -19.60
CA LEU A 216 -1.43 11.40 -18.68
C LEU A 216 -2.25 12.69 -18.62
N GLY A 217 -3.58 12.57 -18.73
CA GLY A 217 -4.52 13.67 -18.55
C GLY A 217 -5.23 13.66 -17.19
N SER A 218 -4.99 12.63 -16.38
CA SER A 218 -5.49 12.50 -15.02
C SER A 218 -4.68 11.48 -14.24
N ASP A 219 -4.83 11.49 -12.91
CA ASP A 219 -4.35 10.38 -12.08
C ASP A 219 -5.05 9.08 -12.46
N LEU A 220 -4.32 7.98 -12.43
CA LEU A 220 -4.82 6.64 -12.73
C LEU A 220 -4.82 5.78 -11.46
N ASP A 221 -6.01 5.33 -11.07
CA ASP A 221 -6.19 4.38 -9.99
C ASP A 221 -6.35 2.96 -10.56
N MET A 222 -5.32 2.13 -10.39
CA MET A 222 -5.26 0.76 -10.89
C MET A 222 -5.80 -0.26 -9.87
N TYR A 223 -6.36 0.15 -8.73
CA TYR A 223 -6.98 -0.79 -7.79
C TYR A 223 -8.12 -1.55 -8.45
N GLY A 224 -8.10 -2.88 -8.31
CA GLY A 224 -9.10 -3.75 -8.95
C GLY A 224 -8.82 -4.04 -10.43
N TYR A 225 -7.79 -3.44 -11.02
CA TYR A 225 -7.29 -3.82 -12.33
C TYR A 225 -6.19 -4.87 -12.20
N TYR A 226 -6.17 -5.82 -13.13
CA TYR A 226 -5.18 -6.88 -13.13
C TYR A 226 -3.86 -6.41 -13.75
N TRP A 227 -2.80 -6.34 -12.94
CA TRP A 227 -1.45 -5.96 -13.37
C TRP A 227 -0.46 -7.12 -13.23
N SER A 228 -0.56 -8.11 -14.11
CA SER A 228 0.32 -9.30 -14.16
C SER A 228 1.78 -9.02 -14.51
N SER A 229 1.99 -8.05 -15.40
CA SER A 229 3.24 -7.82 -16.11
C SER A 229 3.40 -6.35 -16.46
N PRO A 230 4.64 -5.89 -16.63
CA PRO A 230 4.92 -4.52 -17.08
C PRO A 230 4.55 -4.30 -18.57
N ILE A 231 4.39 -3.04 -18.96
CA ILE A 231 4.27 -2.64 -20.37
C ILE A 231 5.57 -2.98 -21.10
N GLY A 232 5.48 -3.67 -22.24
CA GLY A 232 6.66 -4.11 -22.99
C GLY A 232 7.12 -5.53 -22.68
N SER A 233 6.47 -6.24 -21.74
CA SER A 233 6.64 -7.69 -21.59
C SER A 233 6.11 -8.39 -22.85
N THR A 234 6.84 -9.33 -23.45
CA THR A 234 6.32 -10.15 -24.56
C THR A 234 6.79 -11.60 -24.42
N SER A 235 6.01 -12.55 -24.91
CA SER A 235 6.41 -13.96 -25.03
C SER A 235 7.51 -14.21 -26.07
N TYR A 236 7.83 -13.22 -26.91
CA TYR A 236 8.77 -13.33 -28.04
C TYR A 236 10.09 -12.57 -27.80
N GLY A 237 10.42 -12.27 -26.54
CA GLY A 237 11.64 -11.58 -26.13
C GLY A 237 11.43 -10.14 -25.66
N ARG A 238 12.53 -9.48 -25.32
CA ARG A 238 12.55 -8.17 -24.66
C ARG A 238 12.39 -7.05 -25.70
N GLN A 239 11.16 -6.77 -26.14
CA GLN A 239 10.92 -5.66 -27.09
C GLN A 239 11.01 -4.28 -26.42
N GLY A 240 10.67 -4.20 -25.13
CA GLY A 240 10.70 -2.96 -24.35
C GLY A 240 9.69 -1.91 -24.82
N PHE A 241 9.59 -0.84 -24.04
CA PHE A 241 8.84 0.38 -24.32
C PHE A 241 9.79 1.42 -24.93
N LYS A 242 9.49 1.80 -26.17
CA LYS A 242 10.33 2.65 -27.03
C LYS A 242 9.78 4.05 -27.21
N ALA A 243 8.50 4.23 -26.93
CA ALA A 243 7.84 5.52 -26.98
C ALA A 243 8.22 6.40 -25.77
N ASN A 244 7.75 7.65 -25.78
CA ASN A 244 7.88 8.56 -24.65
C ASN A 244 6.61 8.53 -23.80
N PHE A 245 6.76 8.66 -22.48
CA PHE A 245 5.68 8.68 -21.52
C PHE A 245 5.85 9.86 -20.57
N ASP A 246 5.01 10.87 -20.71
CA ASP A 246 4.95 12.05 -19.86
C ASP A 246 3.78 11.91 -18.87
N GLY A 247 4.09 11.72 -17.60
CA GLY A 247 3.09 11.72 -16.54
C GLY A 247 2.41 13.07 -16.36
N ALA A 248 2.95 14.17 -16.89
CA ALA A 248 2.43 15.52 -16.75
C ALA A 248 2.11 15.94 -15.30
N GLY A 249 2.82 15.35 -14.32
CA GLY A 249 2.59 15.57 -12.88
C GLY A 249 1.46 14.73 -12.28
N HIS A 250 0.92 13.74 -13.00
CA HIS A 250 -0.09 12.82 -12.51
C HIS A 250 0.51 11.57 -11.86
N THR A 251 -0.32 10.90 -11.05
CA THR A 251 0.03 9.68 -10.34
C THR A 251 -0.63 8.45 -10.98
N ILE A 252 0.14 7.36 -11.14
CA ILE A 252 -0.39 6.01 -11.31
C ILE A 252 -0.26 5.29 -9.97
N ARG A 253 -1.38 4.81 -9.40
CA ARG A 253 -1.39 4.12 -8.11
C ARG A 253 -2.05 2.75 -8.18
N GLY A 254 -1.77 1.88 -7.21
CA GLY A 254 -2.46 0.61 -7.06
C GLY A 254 -2.01 -0.50 -8.02
N LEU A 255 -0.80 -0.40 -8.58
CA LEU A 255 -0.22 -1.48 -9.37
C LEU A 255 0.15 -2.63 -8.43
N TYR A 256 -0.35 -3.83 -8.72
CA TYR A 256 -0.03 -5.03 -7.96
C TYR A 256 0.42 -6.14 -8.90
N ALA A 257 1.70 -6.54 -8.80
CA ALA A 257 2.22 -7.70 -9.49
C ALA A 257 3.03 -8.60 -8.56
N LYS A 258 2.83 -9.91 -8.71
CA LYS A 258 3.66 -10.94 -8.07
C LYS A 258 3.89 -12.05 -9.07
N SER A 259 5.15 -12.30 -9.40
CA SER A 259 5.52 -13.41 -10.27
C SER A 259 5.48 -14.72 -9.48
N ALA A 260 5.06 -15.78 -10.14
CA ALA A 260 5.34 -17.16 -9.73
C ALA A 260 6.25 -17.88 -10.74
N ASP A 261 6.58 -17.20 -11.84
CA ASP A 261 7.27 -17.76 -13.00
C ASP A 261 8.71 -17.25 -13.10
N ALA A 262 9.53 -18.01 -13.83
CA ALA A 262 10.99 -17.87 -13.89
C ALA A 262 11.49 -16.53 -14.46
N GLU A 263 10.67 -15.74 -15.15
CA GLU A 263 11.10 -14.43 -15.63
C GLU A 263 11.13 -13.41 -14.47
N GLY A 264 10.13 -13.37 -13.59
CA GLY A 264 10.18 -12.56 -12.37
C GLY A 264 10.34 -11.04 -12.56
N ARG A 265 10.08 -10.49 -13.75
CA ARG A 265 10.35 -9.09 -14.14
C ARG A 265 9.12 -8.21 -13.93
N LEU A 266 9.17 -7.29 -12.97
CA LEU A 266 8.00 -6.50 -12.58
C LEU A 266 8.32 -5.01 -12.40
N ALA A 267 7.51 -4.17 -13.04
CA ALA A 267 7.53 -2.71 -12.92
C ALA A 267 6.28 -2.11 -13.61
N LEU A 268 6.27 -0.80 -13.85
CA LEU A 268 5.37 -0.19 -14.84
C LEU A 268 5.79 -0.57 -16.28
N PHE A 269 7.08 -0.51 -16.62
CA PHE A 269 7.63 -0.85 -17.94
C PHE A 269 8.69 -1.96 -17.86
N ASP A 270 8.75 -2.87 -18.83
CA ASP A 270 9.74 -3.96 -18.82
C ASP A 270 11.12 -3.41 -19.16
N GLY A 271 11.28 -2.93 -20.39
CA GLY A 271 12.46 -2.20 -20.85
C GLY A 271 12.06 -0.77 -21.20
N VAL A 272 12.91 0.22 -20.96
CA VAL A 272 12.70 1.59 -21.43
C VAL A 272 13.90 2.02 -22.27
N SER A 273 13.63 2.44 -23.50
CA SER A 273 14.61 3.08 -24.40
C SER A 273 14.20 4.48 -24.87
N GLY A 274 12.94 4.87 -24.61
CA GLY A 274 12.47 6.25 -24.77
C GLY A 274 12.66 7.06 -23.49
N THR A 275 11.83 8.10 -23.31
CA THR A 275 11.81 8.93 -22.10
C THR A 275 10.56 8.64 -21.26
N VAL A 276 10.73 8.41 -19.95
CA VAL A 276 9.63 8.43 -18.97
C VAL A 276 9.86 9.62 -18.05
N LYS A 277 8.89 10.52 -17.94
CA LYS A 277 9.07 11.76 -17.16
C LYS A 277 7.83 12.25 -16.44
N ASN A 278 8.04 13.13 -15.45
CA ASN A 278 6.99 13.84 -14.72
C ASN A 278 5.90 12.92 -14.16
N LEU A 279 6.29 11.73 -13.69
CA LEU A 279 5.38 10.66 -13.31
C LEU A 279 5.57 10.27 -11.86
N MET A 280 4.47 10.10 -11.14
CA MET A 280 4.47 9.52 -9.81
C MET A 280 3.90 8.10 -9.87
N VAL A 281 4.60 7.12 -9.28
CA VAL A 281 4.08 5.77 -9.07
C VAL A 281 4.01 5.49 -7.57
N GLU A 282 2.80 5.42 -7.03
CA GLU A 282 2.58 5.35 -5.59
C GLU A 282 1.69 4.17 -5.21
N ASP A 283 1.67 3.83 -3.92
CA ASP A 283 0.79 2.81 -3.35
C ASP A 283 0.72 1.54 -4.24
N SER A 284 1.90 1.03 -4.61
CA SER A 284 2.07 -0.08 -5.55
C SER A 284 3.01 -1.15 -4.98
N PHE A 285 2.85 -2.38 -5.44
CA PHE A 285 3.58 -3.54 -4.95
C PHE A 285 4.08 -4.43 -6.10
N PHE A 286 5.37 -4.75 -6.07
CA PHE A 286 6.01 -5.65 -7.02
C PHE A 286 6.78 -6.73 -6.27
N TYR A 287 6.52 -8.01 -6.57
CA TYR A 287 7.22 -9.14 -5.97
C TYR A 287 7.71 -10.12 -7.02
N GLY A 288 9.00 -10.08 -7.30
CA GLY A 288 9.61 -10.74 -8.44
C GLY A 288 11.10 -10.99 -8.23
N GLU A 289 11.77 -11.47 -9.27
CA GLU A 289 13.22 -11.61 -9.31
C GLU A 289 13.89 -10.26 -9.62
N ASN A 290 13.31 -9.47 -10.54
CA ASN A 290 13.78 -8.14 -10.88
C ASN A 290 12.63 -7.14 -10.78
N CYS A 291 12.75 -6.20 -9.84
CA CYS A 291 11.68 -5.23 -9.56
C CYS A 291 12.19 -3.79 -9.70
N GLY A 292 11.45 -2.98 -10.46
CA GLY A 292 11.64 -1.54 -10.51
C GLY A 292 10.33 -0.79 -10.34
N GLY A 293 10.38 0.41 -9.75
CA GLY A 293 9.17 1.23 -9.62
C GLY A 293 8.69 1.78 -10.97
N ILE A 294 9.62 2.15 -11.86
CA ILE A 294 9.31 2.63 -13.22
C ILE A 294 9.62 1.57 -14.27
N ALA A 295 10.85 1.05 -14.29
CA ALA A 295 11.31 0.12 -15.32
C ALA A 295 11.99 -1.12 -14.73
N VAL A 296 11.87 -2.29 -15.37
CA VAL A 296 12.76 -3.40 -15.02
C VAL A 296 14.15 -3.15 -15.57
N SER A 297 14.25 -2.71 -16.82
CA SER A 297 15.52 -2.43 -17.49
C SER A 297 15.52 -1.09 -18.21
N LEU A 298 16.60 -0.33 -18.05
CA LEU A 298 16.82 0.93 -18.77
C LEU A 298 17.98 0.74 -19.76
N TRP A 299 17.69 0.90 -21.05
CA TRP A 299 18.60 0.64 -22.18
C TRP A 299 18.59 1.79 -23.17
N GLY A 300 19.54 2.72 -23.04
CA GLY A 300 19.55 3.99 -23.79
C GLY A 300 18.41 4.95 -23.43
N GLY A 301 17.56 4.59 -22.48
CA GLY A 301 16.39 5.37 -22.07
C GLY A 301 16.70 6.39 -20.98
N THR A 302 15.76 7.31 -20.76
CA THR A 302 15.82 8.32 -19.70
C THR A 302 14.61 8.24 -18.80
N ILE A 303 14.83 8.23 -17.48
CA ILE A 303 13.80 8.45 -16.46
C ILE A 303 14.11 9.78 -15.80
N GLU A 304 13.25 10.79 -15.94
CA GLU A 304 13.49 12.12 -15.41
C GLU A 304 12.31 12.70 -14.63
N ASN A 305 12.57 13.39 -13.52
CA ASN A 305 11.53 14.04 -12.73
C ASN A 305 10.38 13.08 -12.34
N CYS A 306 10.73 11.85 -11.97
CA CYS A 306 9.78 10.83 -11.53
C CYS A 306 9.92 10.57 -10.02
N SER A 307 8.83 10.20 -9.37
CA SER A 307 8.86 9.70 -8.00
C SER A 307 8.18 8.36 -7.85
N VAL A 308 8.72 7.54 -6.95
CA VAL A 308 8.08 6.28 -6.57
C VAL A 308 7.91 6.22 -5.05
N ASP A 309 6.77 5.69 -4.62
CA ASP A 309 6.52 5.24 -3.24
C ASP A 309 5.89 3.85 -3.29
N VAL A 310 6.74 2.82 -3.24
CA VAL A 310 6.34 1.44 -3.57
C VAL A 310 6.95 0.42 -2.62
N ILE A 311 6.31 -0.74 -2.52
CA ILE A 311 6.86 -1.88 -1.81
C ILE A 311 7.37 -2.90 -2.84
N MET A 312 8.64 -3.26 -2.73
CA MET A 312 9.26 -4.21 -3.66
C MET A 312 9.93 -5.36 -2.92
N GLY A 313 9.61 -6.59 -3.35
CA GLY A 313 10.15 -7.82 -2.80
C GLY A 313 10.91 -8.64 -3.83
N GLY A 314 12.13 -9.05 -3.49
CA GLY A 314 12.98 -9.90 -4.30
C GLY A 314 12.92 -11.37 -3.88
N GLU A 315 12.58 -12.26 -4.79
CA GLU A 315 12.77 -13.70 -4.66
C GLU A 315 13.29 -14.28 -5.99
N LYS A 316 14.29 -15.15 -5.91
CA LYS A 316 14.76 -15.90 -7.07
C LYS A 316 13.83 -17.06 -7.35
N PHE A 317 13.24 -17.08 -8.55
CA PHE A 317 12.32 -18.13 -8.99
C PHE A 317 13.00 -19.08 -9.96
N SER A 318 13.96 -18.58 -10.76
CA SER A 318 14.68 -19.39 -11.73
C SER A 318 15.76 -20.27 -11.07
N THR A 319 15.86 -21.53 -11.51
CA THR A 319 16.98 -22.43 -11.20
C THR A 319 17.99 -22.54 -12.34
N GLU A 320 17.69 -21.96 -13.50
CA GLU A 320 18.45 -22.17 -14.75
C GLU A 320 19.41 -21.03 -15.09
N TYR A 321 19.22 -19.81 -14.58
CA TYR A 321 20.09 -18.67 -14.84
C TYR A 321 20.67 -18.12 -13.54
N ASP A 322 21.97 -17.83 -13.51
CA ASP A 322 22.68 -17.15 -12.42
C ASP A 322 22.35 -15.65 -12.34
N ASP A 323 21.16 -15.25 -12.77
CA ASP A 323 20.75 -13.85 -12.74
C ASP A 323 20.57 -13.39 -11.30
N ASN A 324 21.16 -12.24 -10.99
CA ASN A 324 21.03 -11.63 -9.67
C ASN A 324 19.61 -11.09 -9.50
N ILE A 325 19.11 -11.11 -8.27
CA ILE A 325 17.89 -10.38 -7.93
C ILE A 325 18.24 -8.90 -7.95
N ASN A 326 17.59 -8.10 -8.79
CA ASN A 326 17.81 -6.66 -8.82
C ASN A 326 16.55 -5.91 -8.37
N ILE A 327 16.70 -5.01 -7.40
CA ILE A 327 15.61 -4.17 -6.94
C ILE A 327 16.08 -2.72 -6.94
N GLY A 328 15.38 -1.83 -7.65
CA GLY A 328 15.71 -0.41 -7.64
C GLY A 328 14.50 0.49 -7.78
N GLY A 329 14.47 1.60 -7.04
CA GLY A 329 13.33 2.52 -7.03
C GLY A 329 12.89 2.94 -8.43
N MET A 330 13.83 3.31 -9.29
CA MET A 330 13.54 3.68 -10.68
C MET A 330 13.66 2.48 -11.61
N ALA A 331 14.79 1.78 -11.54
CA ALA A 331 15.09 0.65 -12.41
C ALA A 331 15.67 -0.54 -11.65
N ALA A 332 15.25 -1.77 -11.97
CA ALA A 332 15.96 -2.94 -11.46
C ALA A 332 17.38 -2.99 -12.05
N TYR A 333 17.49 -2.78 -13.36
CA TYR A 333 18.73 -2.89 -14.11
C TYR A 333 18.94 -1.67 -15.02
N MET A 334 20.17 -1.14 -15.09
CA MET A 334 20.53 0.03 -15.90
C MET A 334 21.80 -0.23 -16.71
N LEU A 335 21.80 0.14 -18.00
CA LEU A 335 23.01 0.16 -18.83
C LEU A 335 23.68 1.53 -18.85
N SER A 336 24.99 1.55 -19.15
CA SER A 336 25.79 2.78 -19.15
C SER A 336 25.51 3.75 -20.29
N ASP A 337 24.44 3.59 -21.07
CA ASP A 337 23.95 4.57 -22.04
C ASP A 337 22.63 5.24 -21.59
N SER A 338 22.22 4.96 -20.36
CA SER A 338 20.93 5.35 -19.80
C SER A 338 21.02 6.48 -18.78
N ASN A 339 19.92 7.19 -18.50
CA ASN A 339 19.92 8.30 -17.56
C ASN A 339 18.77 8.23 -16.55
N ILE A 340 19.07 8.56 -15.29
CA ILE A 340 18.08 8.76 -14.22
C ILE A 340 18.35 10.13 -13.58
N ILE A 341 17.41 11.07 -13.72
CA ILE A 341 17.65 12.48 -13.43
C ILE A 341 16.53 13.04 -12.56
N ASN A 342 16.87 13.70 -11.45
CA ASN A 342 15.92 14.40 -10.58
C ASN A 342 14.78 13.50 -10.06
N CYS A 343 15.08 12.23 -9.78
CA CYS A 343 14.08 11.26 -9.35
C CYS A 343 14.09 11.04 -7.84
N THR A 344 12.93 10.75 -7.25
CA THR A 344 12.79 10.44 -5.82
C THR A 344 12.27 9.03 -5.60
N SER A 345 12.96 8.24 -4.78
CA SER A 345 12.56 6.88 -4.44
C SER A 345 12.20 6.77 -2.97
N SER A 346 11.03 6.21 -2.66
CA SER A 346 10.51 5.96 -1.31
C SER A 346 9.86 4.58 -1.23
N GLY A 347 9.62 4.11 -0.01
CA GLY A 347 8.96 2.84 0.26
C GLY A 347 9.87 1.80 0.90
N ILE A 348 9.59 0.51 0.68
CA ILE A 348 10.29 -0.61 1.33
C ILE A 348 10.76 -1.61 0.28
N PHE A 349 12.07 -1.76 0.13
CA PHE A 349 12.68 -2.69 -0.82
C PHE A 349 13.40 -3.78 -0.04
N PHE A 350 12.98 -5.03 -0.23
CA PHE A 350 13.48 -6.13 0.58
C PHE A 350 13.72 -7.39 -0.25
N ARG A 351 14.66 -8.22 0.22
CA ARG A 351 14.82 -9.59 -0.25
C ARG A 351 14.04 -10.55 0.67
N LYS A 352 13.49 -11.62 0.11
CA LYS A 352 12.99 -12.76 0.89
C LYS A 352 14.08 -13.36 1.79
N LEU A 353 13.74 -13.60 3.05
CA LEU A 353 14.61 -14.31 3.99
C LEU A 353 14.92 -15.73 3.48
N ASN A 354 16.19 -16.13 3.53
CA ASN A 354 16.69 -17.43 3.05
C ASN A 354 16.37 -17.70 1.57
N GLY A 355 16.16 -16.66 0.76
CA GLY A 355 16.03 -16.77 -0.68
C GLY A 355 17.32 -17.29 -1.33
N LYS A 356 17.22 -17.91 -2.51
CA LYS A 356 18.38 -18.27 -3.33
C LYS A 356 18.88 -17.04 -4.10
N GLY A 357 20.13 -17.08 -4.54
CA GLY A 357 20.74 -16.03 -5.35
C GLY A 357 21.15 -14.78 -4.57
N THR A 358 21.99 -13.99 -5.23
CA THR A 358 22.50 -12.70 -4.75
C THR A 358 21.48 -11.61 -5.05
N ALA A 359 21.21 -10.73 -4.09
CA ALA A 359 20.30 -9.60 -4.27
C ALA A 359 21.01 -8.26 -4.20
N TYR A 360 20.91 -7.49 -5.29
CA TYR A 360 21.36 -6.12 -5.42
C TYR A 360 20.17 -5.17 -5.28
N ILE A 361 20.15 -4.43 -4.18
CA ILE A 361 19.07 -3.51 -3.85
C ILE A 361 19.63 -2.09 -3.85
N GLY A 362 19.22 -1.28 -4.81
CA GLY A 362 19.56 0.14 -4.83
C GLY A 362 18.38 1.02 -4.50
N GLY A 363 18.65 2.16 -3.87
CA GLY A 363 17.65 3.22 -3.72
C GLY A 363 17.06 3.65 -5.06
N MET A 364 17.91 3.80 -6.08
CA MET A 364 17.53 4.19 -7.43
C MET A 364 17.61 3.01 -8.41
N VAL A 365 18.72 2.26 -8.38
CA VAL A 365 19.03 1.19 -9.34
C VAL A 365 19.54 -0.06 -8.64
N GLY A 366 18.95 -1.23 -8.92
CA GLY A 366 19.45 -2.50 -8.39
C GLY A 366 20.87 -2.80 -8.88
N GLY A 367 21.01 -3.07 -10.17
CA GLY A 367 22.30 -3.31 -10.84
C GLY A 367 22.55 -2.35 -12.01
N ALA A 368 23.69 -1.66 -11.99
CA ALA A 368 24.14 -0.77 -13.07
C ALA A 368 25.35 -1.39 -13.78
N HIS A 369 25.25 -1.57 -15.09
CA HIS A 369 26.25 -2.29 -15.89
C HIS A 369 26.76 -1.49 -17.08
N GLY A 370 28.02 -1.71 -17.45
CA GLY A 370 28.63 -1.17 -18.65
C GLY A 370 27.86 -1.58 -19.90
N ALA A 371 27.85 -0.69 -20.89
CA ALA A 371 27.18 -0.93 -22.16
C ALA A 371 27.75 -2.15 -22.90
N ALA A 372 26.96 -2.68 -23.84
CA ALA A 372 27.43 -3.70 -24.76
C ALA A 372 28.69 -3.22 -25.50
N SER A 373 29.63 -4.14 -25.73
CA SER A 373 30.95 -3.88 -26.31
C SER A 373 30.89 -2.91 -27.50
N GLY A 374 31.56 -1.75 -27.38
CA GLY A 374 31.69 -0.76 -28.46
C GLY A 374 30.96 0.58 -28.22
N SER A 375 30.14 0.71 -27.18
CA SER A 375 29.56 1.99 -26.79
C SER A 375 30.54 2.82 -25.93
N THR A 376 30.69 4.10 -26.26
CA THR A 376 31.40 5.10 -25.44
C THR A 376 30.44 6.01 -24.68
N ALA A 377 29.14 5.72 -24.71
CA ALA A 377 28.15 6.48 -23.95
C ALA A 377 28.35 6.22 -22.46
N GLU A 378 28.27 7.29 -21.68
CA GLU A 378 28.32 7.27 -20.22
C GLU A 378 26.97 7.74 -19.67
N GLY A 379 26.26 6.83 -19.03
CA GLY A 379 24.98 7.04 -18.41
C GLY A 379 25.15 7.81 -17.11
N SER A 380 24.08 8.44 -16.65
CA SER A 380 24.12 9.26 -15.45
C SER A 380 23.00 8.92 -14.47
N ILE A 381 23.33 9.04 -13.18
CA ILE A 381 22.35 9.14 -12.11
C ILE A 381 22.61 10.46 -11.41
N SER A 382 21.72 11.44 -11.58
CA SER A 382 21.95 12.79 -11.09
C SER A 382 20.74 13.42 -10.41
N GLY A 383 20.98 14.22 -9.38
CA GLY A 383 19.93 14.97 -8.69
C GLY A 383 18.88 14.10 -7.97
N CYS A 384 19.17 12.81 -7.75
CA CYS A 384 18.22 11.86 -7.21
C CYS A 384 18.20 11.83 -5.69
N ILE A 385 17.06 11.46 -5.12
CA ILE A 385 16.89 11.33 -3.67
C ILE A 385 16.33 9.95 -3.34
N ASN A 386 17.08 9.16 -2.59
CA ASN A 386 16.55 7.93 -1.99
C ASN A 386 16.10 8.19 -0.54
N LYS A 387 14.85 7.83 -0.24
CA LYS A 387 14.21 7.79 1.07
C LYS A 387 13.70 6.38 1.42
N ALA A 388 13.88 5.40 0.53
CA ALA A 388 13.39 4.05 0.71
C ALA A 388 14.19 3.30 1.78
N THR A 389 13.50 2.44 2.52
CA THR A 389 14.11 1.46 3.43
C THR A 389 14.58 0.27 2.62
N LEU A 390 15.88 -0.02 2.67
CA LEU A 390 16.50 -1.12 1.92
C LEU A 390 16.86 -2.26 2.87
N SER A 391 16.49 -3.50 2.53
CA SER A 391 16.78 -4.69 3.34
C SER A 391 17.23 -5.87 2.47
N GLY A 392 18.53 -6.10 2.39
CA GLY A 392 19.12 -7.20 1.63
C GLY A 392 20.64 -7.21 1.74
N GLU A 393 21.26 -8.26 1.18
CA GLU A 393 22.71 -8.52 1.31
C GLU A 393 23.57 -7.39 0.72
N TYR A 394 23.25 -6.95 -0.49
CA TYR A 394 23.96 -5.87 -1.17
C TYR A 394 23.00 -4.70 -1.38
N SER A 395 22.96 -3.82 -0.37
CA SER A 395 22.06 -2.66 -0.35
C SER A 395 22.84 -1.36 -0.48
N GLY A 396 22.61 -0.61 -1.56
CA GLY A 396 23.26 0.67 -1.80
C GLY A 396 22.28 1.83 -1.84
N GLY A 397 22.63 2.95 -1.21
CA GLY A 397 21.75 4.12 -1.11
C GLY A 397 21.29 4.67 -2.45
N ILE A 398 22.07 4.50 -3.53
CA ILE A 398 21.71 4.88 -4.90
C ILE A 398 21.73 3.66 -5.83
N ILE A 399 22.85 2.93 -5.90
CA ILE A 399 23.02 1.73 -6.73
C ILE A 399 23.37 0.54 -5.83
N GLY A 400 22.70 -0.61 -6.00
CA GLY A 400 23.00 -1.85 -5.26
C GLY A 400 24.28 -2.54 -5.71
N TYR A 401 24.50 -2.61 -7.03
CA TYR A 401 25.71 -3.15 -7.66
C TYR A 401 26.12 -2.34 -8.88
N LEU A 402 27.41 -1.99 -8.95
CA LEU A 402 27.96 -1.19 -10.04
C LEU A 402 29.07 -1.98 -10.75
N ASN A 403 28.88 -2.21 -12.05
CA ASN A 403 29.85 -2.84 -12.94
C ASN A 403 29.90 -2.10 -14.27
N GLY A 404 30.46 -0.89 -14.25
CA GLY A 404 30.57 -0.02 -15.42
C GLY A 404 30.98 1.40 -15.02
N VAL A 405 31.09 2.28 -16.01
CA VAL A 405 31.36 3.71 -15.79
C VAL A 405 30.05 4.48 -15.89
N PHE A 406 29.72 5.20 -14.83
CA PHE A 406 28.51 6.03 -14.74
C PHE A 406 28.85 7.35 -14.05
N ASN A 407 28.24 8.43 -14.52
CA ASN A 407 28.31 9.73 -13.87
C ASN A 407 27.27 9.79 -12.74
N ILE A 408 27.73 9.66 -11.49
CA ILE A 408 26.87 9.65 -10.29
C ILE A 408 27.12 10.95 -9.52
N GLU A 409 26.21 11.90 -9.63
CA GLU A 409 26.42 13.26 -9.08
C GLU A 409 25.17 13.82 -8.39
N ASN A 410 25.37 14.70 -7.40
CA ASN A 410 24.29 15.46 -6.78
C ASN A 410 23.13 14.61 -6.19
N ASN A 411 23.41 13.35 -5.86
CA ASN A 411 22.42 12.44 -5.29
C ASN A 411 22.43 12.51 -3.76
N LYS A 412 21.26 12.27 -3.14
CA LYS A 412 21.07 12.28 -1.70
C LYS A 412 20.46 10.97 -1.22
N PHE A 413 20.88 10.54 -0.05
CA PHE A 413 20.23 9.47 0.69
C PHE A 413 19.77 10.04 2.02
N ASP A 414 18.46 10.08 2.22
CA ASP A 414 17.81 10.62 3.41
C ASP A 414 17.31 9.44 4.27
N GLN A 415 17.97 9.19 5.40
CA GLN A 415 17.63 8.08 6.29
C GLN A 415 16.35 8.39 7.08
N GLY A 416 15.20 8.06 6.51
CA GLY A 416 13.97 7.87 7.26
C GLY A 416 13.96 6.51 7.97
N THR A 417 14.66 6.41 9.10
CA THR A 417 14.78 5.23 10.01
C THR A 417 15.88 4.20 9.62
N PRO A 418 16.82 3.83 10.52
CA PRO A 418 17.86 2.86 10.21
C PRO A 418 17.28 1.45 10.10
N ALA A 419 17.46 0.82 8.93
CA ALA A 419 17.49 -0.63 8.87
C ALA A 419 18.78 -1.10 9.57
N LYS A 420 18.60 -2.00 10.54
CA LYS A 420 19.62 -2.62 11.39
C LYS A 420 20.94 -2.90 10.64
N GLU A 421 22.03 -2.37 11.18
CA GLU A 421 23.42 -2.58 10.78
C GLU A 421 23.71 -4.09 10.58
N ILE A 422 24.00 -4.51 9.34
CA ILE A 422 24.66 -5.80 9.06
C ILE A 422 25.69 -5.56 7.94
N GLY A 423 26.97 -5.65 8.29
CA GLY A 423 28.05 -5.99 7.35
C GLY A 423 28.82 -4.82 6.78
N THR A 424 30.11 -4.77 7.12
CA THR A 424 31.15 -3.82 6.70
C THR A 424 31.25 -3.59 5.20
N LEU A 425 31.31 -2.31 4.83
CA LEU A 425 31.73 -1.78 3.54
C LEU A 425 33.21 -2.13 3.28
N SER A 426 33.53 -2.84 2.20
CA SER A 426 34.89 -2.88 1.64
C SER A 426 34.87 -2.26 0.25
N ALA A 427 35.44 -1.06 0.15
CA ALA A 427 35.74 -0.40 -1.11
C ALA A 427 36.94 -1.09 -1.78
N TYR A 428 36.81 -1.39 -3.07
CA TYR A 428 37.91 -1.42 -4.04
C TYR A 428 37.42 -0.89 -5.38
#